data_AF-A0A9D8W792-F1
#
_entry.id   AF-A0A9D8W792-F1
#
_cell.length_a   1.000
_cell.length_b   1.000
_cell.length_c   1.000
_cell.angle_alpha   90.00
_cell.angle_beta   90.00
_cell.angle_gamma   90.00
#
_symmetry.space_group_name_H-M   'P 1'
#
loop_
_entity.id
_entity.type
_entity.pdbx_description
1 polymer ?
#
loop_
_entity_poly.entity_id
_entity_poly.type
_entity_poly.pdbx_seq_one_letter_code
_entity_poly.pdbx_strand_id
1 'polypeptide(L)'
;MGLKQEALATALDVSQTSISRWESGAHVPETQIQHDALACLASARTNDAALKRLVESASLCVHLVDEASHVCLAYSKRRAKDWNSTDRGLLGMSLWRFATEEIRLAESQLEDHGWWNDVVPMPKTVMTSEAVFPEIKISEGGMLWERIYLADGTPARLVTAIGANA
;
A
#
# COMPACT_ATOMS: atom_id res chain seq x y z
N MET A 1 -11.95 -11.03 5.73
CA MET A 1 -12.39 -12.39 5.37
C MET A 1 -12.13 -12.52 3.88
N GLY A 2 -11.24 -13.43 3.46
CA GLY A 2 -10.75 -13.51 2.08
C GLY A 2 -11.84 -13.85 1.05
N LEU A 3 -11.52 -13.64 -0.22
CA LEU A 3 -12.39 -13.96 -1.36
C LEU A 3 -12.62 -15.48 -1.42
N LYS A 4 -13.89 -15.91 -1.55
CA LYS A 4 -14.21 -17.34 -1.73
C LYS A 4 -13.72 -17.82 -3.11
N GLN A 5 -13.28 -19.08 -3.20
CA GLN A 5 -12.89 -19.69 -4.48
C GLN A 5 -13.97 -19.54 -5.56
N GLU A 6 -15.25 -19.70 -5.20
CA GLU A 6 -16.40 -19.52 -6.11
C GLU A 6 -16.50 -18.09 -6.64
N ALA A 7 -16.20 -17.09 -5.81
CA ALA A 7 -16.22 -15.69 -6.20
C ALA A 7 -15.05 -15.35 -7.12
N LEU A 8 -13.85 -15.86 -6.82
CA LEU A 8 -12.69 -15.74 -7.70
C LEU A 8 -12.92 -16.45 -9.05
N ALA A 9 -13.49 -17.65 -9.01
CA ALA A 9 -13.83 -18.43 -10.20
C ALA A 9 -14.80 -17.66 -11.13
N THR A 10 -15.86 -17.09 -10.53
CA THR A 10 -16.84 -16.26 -11.26
C THR A 10 -16.19 -15.03 -11.87
N ALA A 11 -15.30 -14.36 -11.14
CA ALA A 11 -14.66 -13.14 -11.62
C ALA A 11 -13.64 -13.37 -12.75
N LEU A 12 -13.07 -14.57 -12.82
CA LEU A 12 -12.10 -14.98 -13.85
C LEU A 12 -12.73 -15.78 -14.99
N ASP A 13 -14.06 -15.99 -14.95
CA ASP A 13 -14.78 -16.86 -15.89
C ASP A 13 -14.17 -18.28 -16.00
N VAL A 14 -13.72 -18.82 -14.85
CA VAL A 14 -13.20 -20.19 -14.76
C VAL A 14 -14.00 -21.02 -13.77
N SER A 15 -13.80 -22.34 -13.78
CA SER A 15 -14.44 -23.22 -12.80
C SER A 15 -13.77 -23.14 -11.42
N GLN A 16 -14.53 -23.35 -10.35
CA GLN A 16 -13.97 -23.50 -8.98
C GLN A 16 -12.93 -24.63 -8.91
N THR A 17 -13.11 -25.70 -9.69
CA THR A 17 -12.14 -26.80 -9.80
C THR A 17 -10.80 -26.32 -10.36
N SER A 18 -10.80 -25.37 -11.29
CA SER A 18 -9.58 -24.74 -11.81
C SER A 18 -8.85 -23.98 -10.70
N ILE A 19 -9.57 -23.17 -9.92
CA ILE A 19 -9.01 -22.44 -8.76
C ILE A 19 -8.39 -23.41 -7.75
N SER A 20 -9.11 -24.48 -7.38
CA SER A 20 -8.63 -25.47 -6.43
C SER A 20 -7.34 -26.17 -6.89
N ARG A 21 -7.20 -26.43 -8.20
CA ARG A 21 -5.97 -27.02 -8.77
C ARG A 21 -4.80 -26.03 -8.79
N TRP A 22 -5.06 -24.74 -8.95
CA TRP A 22 -4.03 -23.71 -8.86
C TRP A 22 -3.52 -23.58 -7.42
N GLU A 23 -4.44 -23.52 -6.45
CA GLU A 23 -4.08 -23.44 -5.02
C GLU A 23 -3.34 -24.69 -4.54
N SER A 24 -3.67 -25.87 -5.07
CA SER A 24 -2.96 -27.11 -4.74
C SER A 24 -1.63 -27.27 -5.50
N GLY A 25 -1.25 -26.31 -6.36
CA GLY A 25 -0.06 -26.39 -7.22
C GLY A 25 -0.12 -27.49 -8.29
N ALA A 26 -1.29 -28.08 -8.52
CA ALA A 26 -1.46 -29.16 -9.49
C ALA A 26 -1.48 -28.65 -10.95
N HIS A 27 -1.76 -27.36 -11.14
CA HIS A 27 -1.77 -26.72 -12.45
C HIS A 27 -1.42 -25.24 -12.32
N VAL A 28 -0.65 -24.70 -13.28
CA VAL A 28 -0.31 -23.28 -13.34
C VAL A 28 -1.17 -22.64 -14.43
N PRO A 29 -1.96 -21.59 -14.12
CA PRO A 29 -2.79 -20.91 -15.12
C PRO A 29 -1.95 -20.20 -16.18
N GLU A 30 -2.57 -19.86 -17.30
CA GLU A 30 -1.96 -18.99 -18.30
C GLU A 30 -1.66 -17.60 -17.73
N THR A 31 -0.62 -16.94 -18.24
CA THR A 31 -0.10 -15.66 -17.72
C THR A 31 -1.17 -14.58 -17.63
N GLN A 32 -2.09 -14.49 -18.60
CA GLN A 32 -3.18 -13.52 -18.57
C GLN A 32 -4.13 -13.76 -17.38
N ILE A 33 -4.53 -15.02 -17.17
CA ILE A 33 -5.40 -15.42 -16.06
C ILE A 33 -4.69 -15.24 -14.72
N GLN A 34 -3.36 -15.41 -14.65
CA GLN A 34 -2.59 -15.07 -13.46
C GLN A 34 -2.69 -13.57 -13.12
N HIS A 35 -2.52 -12.70 -14.12
CA HIS A 35 -2.65 -11.26 -13.93
C HIS A 35 -4.06 -10.86 -13.49
N ASP A 36 -5.08 -11.44 -14.11
CA ASP A 36 -6.48 -11.16 -13.77
C ASP A 36 -6.83 -11.67 -12.38
N ALA A 37 -6.32 -12.84 -11.98
CA ALA A 37 -6.48 -13.39 -10.63
C ALA A 37 -5.84 -12.49 -9.58
N LEU A 38 -4.61 -12.03 -9.83
CA LEU A 38 -3.90 -11.10 -8.96
C LEU A 38 -4.66 -9.76 -8.85
N ALA A 39 -5.16 -9.23 -9.96
CA ALA A 39 -5.96 -8.01 -9.97
C ALA A 39 -7.28 -8.18 -9.18
N CYS A 40 -7.94 -9.34 -9.32
CA CYS A 40 -9.18 -9.63 -8.63
C CYS A 40 -8.98 -9.78 -7.11
N LEU A 41 -7.94 -10.50 -6.70
CA LEU A 41 -7.51 -10.58 -5.30
C LEU A 41 -7.10 -9.21 -4.75
N ALA A 42 -6.44 -8.37 -5.55
CA ALA A 42 -6.12 -7.00 -5.20
C ALA A 42 -7.35 -6.08 -5.11
N SER A 43 -8.44 -6.39 -5.83
CA SER A 43 -9.70 -5.64 -5.77
C SER A 43 -10.58 -6.04 -4.57
N ALA A 44 -10.40 -7.25 -4.05
CA ALA A 44 -11.06 -7.76 -2.85
C ALA A 44 -10.42 -7.26 -1.54
N ARG A 45 -9.61 -6.18 -1.61
CA ARG A 45 -8.98 -5.56 -0.44
C ARG A 45 -10.04 -5.13 0.55
N THR A 46 -9.86 -5.54 1.80
CA THR A 46 -10.73 -5.08 2.89
C THR A 46 -10.58 -3.58 3.02
N ASN A 47 -11.66 -2.85 2.76
CA ASN A 47 -11.75 -1.44 3.13
C ASN A 47 -11.84 -1.37 4.65
N ASP A 48 -10.67 -1.25 5.30
CA ASP A 48 -10.57 -1.16 6.75
C ASP A 48 -11.05 0.24 7.19
N ALA A 49 -12.37 0.39 7.27
CA ALA A 49 -13.02 1.67 7.55
C ALA A 49 -12.64 2.23 8.93
N ALA A 50 -12.32 1.36 9.89
CA ALA A 50 -11.90 1.77 11.22
C ALA A 50 -10.49 2.38 11.18
N LEU A 51 -9.53 1.67 10.58
CA LEU A 51 -8.18 2.16 10.39
C LEU A 51 -8.15 3.41 9.51
N LYS A 52 -8.89 3.41 8.41
CA LYS A 52 -9.05 4.59 7.54
C LYS A 52 -9.52 5.81 8.33
N ARG A 53 -10.56 5.66 9.15
CA ARG A 53 -11.06 6.75 10.01
C ARG A 53 -10.00 7.22 11.01
N LEU A 54 -9.23 6.31 11.61
CA LEU A 54 -8.13 6.67 12.50
C LEU A 54 -7.08 7.53 11.77
N VAL A 55 -6.62 7.08 10.60
CA VAL A 55 -5.64 7.80 9.77
C VAL A 55 -6.17 9.18 9.34
N GLU A 56 -7.41 9.25 8.84
CA GLU A 56 -8.03 10.51 8.41
C GLU A 56 -8.22 11.51 9.55
N SER A 57 -8.43 11.00 10.78
CA SER A 57 -8.62 11.82 11.99
C SER A 57 -7.31 12.20 12.70
N ALA A 58 -6.17 11.62 12.29
CA ALA A 58 -4.89 11.87 12.93
C ALA A 58 -4.49 13.36 12.84
N SER A 59 -4.00 13.90 13.95
CA SER A 59 -3.45 15.26 14.02
C SER A 59 -2.07 15.37 13.35
N LEU A 60 -1.35 14.25 13.27
CA LEU A 60 -0.05 14.12 12.61
C LEU A 60 -0.19 14.11 11.08
N CYS A 61 0.89 14.46 10.39
CA CYS A 61 1.00 14.37 8.93
C CYS A 61 1.25 12.92 8.48
N VAL A 62 0.17 12.13 8.35
CA VAL A 62 0.24 10.67 8.13
C VAL A 62 -0.49 10.23 6.88
N HIS A 63 -0.03 9.14 6.29
CA HIS A 63 -0.77 8.40 5.26
C HIS A 63 -0.53 6.91 5.36
N LEU A 64 -1.45 6.16 4.76
CA LEU A 64 -1.45 4.71 4.70
C LEU A 64 -1.35 4.28 3.25
N VAL A 65 -0.41 3.39 2.95
CA VAL A 65 -0.28 2.75 1.63
C VAL A 65 -0.33 1.25 1.75
N ASP A 66 -0.83 0.59 0.72
CA ASP A 66 -0.53 -0.83 0.51
C ASP A 66 0.97 -1.01 0.31
N GLU A 67 1.55 -2.01 0.94
CA GLU A 67 3.00 -2.10 1.02
C GLU A 67 3.65 -2.57 -0.29
N ALA A 68 2.98 -3.43 -1.05
CA ALA A 68 3.52 -3.99 -2.30
C ALA A 68 3.28 -3.07 -3.50
N SER A 69 2.10 -2.42 -3.55
CA SER A 69 1.67 -1.60 -4.70
C SER A 69 1.84 -0.09 -4.48
N HIS A 70 2.14 0.33 -3.24
CA HIS A 70 2.19 1.72 -2.80
C HIS A 70 0.88 2.49 -3.07
N VAL A 71 -0.23 1.78 -3.24
CA VAL A 71 -1.56 2.38 -3.44
C VAL A 71 -1.97 3.10 -2.17
N CYS A 72 -2.32 4.38 -2.29
CA CYS A 72 -2.78 5.17 -1.17
C CYS A 72 -4.16 4.72 -0.68
N LEU A 73 -4.24 4.31 0.57
CA LEU A 73 -5.46 3.78 1.19
C LEU A 73 -6.17 4.83 2.07
N ALA A 74 -5.41 5.70 2.73
CA ALA A 74 -5.92 6.79 3.56
C ALA A 74 -4.82 7.85 3.81
N TYR A 75 -5.21 9.07 4.14
CA TYR A 75 -4.28 10.10 4.62
C TYR A 75 -4.98 11.11 5.52
N SER A 76 -4.22 11.72 6.43
CA SER A 76 -4.75 12.74 7.34
C SER A 76 -5.00 14.06 6.62
N LYS A 77 -5.85 14.91 7.22
CA LYS A 77 -6.06 16.29 6.74
C LYS A 77 -4.77 17.10 6.67
N ARG A 78 -3.82 16.83 7.58
CA ARG A 78 -2.52 17.53 7.57
C ARG A 78 -1.66 17.08 6.39
N ARG A 79 -1.70 15.79 6.06
CA ARG A 79 -1.06 15.26 4.85
C ARG A 79 -1.69 15.79 3.57
N ALA A 80 -3.02 15.89 3.51
CA ALA A 80 -3.71 16.46 2.36
C ALA A 80 -3.23 17.90 2.05
N LYS A 81 -3.07 18.72 3.10
CA LYS A 81 -2.53 20.09 2.99
C LYS A 81 -1.07 20.11 2.53
N ASP A 82 -0.24 19.24 3.08
CA ASP A 82 1.18 19.10 2.70
C ASP A 82 1.31 18.74 1.20
N TRP A 83 0.48 17.82 0.71
CA TRP A 83 0.46 17.45 -0.70
C TRP A 83 -0.19 18.49 -1.62
N ASN A 84 -0.79 19.55 -1.09
CA ASN A 84 -1.59 20.50 -1.88
C ASN A 84 -2.68 19.79 -2.72
N SER A 85 -3.15 18.63 -2.26
CA SER A 85 -4.13 17.81 -2.97
C SER A 85 -5.54 18.25 -2.59
N THR A 86 -6.45 18.32 -3.57
CA THR A 86 -7.88 18.37 -3.27
C THR A 86 -8.28 17.02 -2.67
N ASP A 87 -9.01 17.04 -1.54
CA ASP A 87 -9.14 16.00 -0.49
C ASP A 87 -9.24 14.51 -0.88
N ARG A 88 -9.38 14.12 -2.15
CA ARG A 88 -9.50 12.71 -2.60
C ARG A 88 -8.68 12.31 -3.83
N GLY A 89 -7.88 13.19 -4.43
CA GLY A 89 -7.24 12.92 -5.73
C GLY A 89 -6.27 11.72 -5.75
N LEU A 90 -5.74 11.34 -4.59
CA LEU A 90 -4.67 10.34 -4.48
C LEU A 90 -5.15 8.98 -3.94
N LEU A 91 -6.36 8.90 -3.39
CA LEU A 91 -6.88 7.62 -2.89
C LEU A 91 -7.03 6.63 -4.03
N GLY A 92 -6.51 5.41 -3.85
CA GLY A 92 -6.49 4.37 -4.89
C GLY A 92 -5.38 4.54 -5.94
N MET A 93 -4.58 5.62 -5.87
CA MET A 93 -3.43 5.81 -6.75
C MET A 93 -2.15 5.25 -6.13
N SER A 94 -1.32 4.59 -6.92
CA SER A 94 0.05 4.25 -6.50
C SER A 94 0.88 5.52 -6.37
N LEU A 95 1.40 5.76 -5.16
CA LEU A 95 2.27 6.90 -4.88
C LEU A 95 3.71 6.68 -5.37
N TRP A 96 4.05 5.46 -5.80
CA TRP A 96 5.39 5.12 -6.30
C TRP A 96 5.84 6.01 -7.46
N ARG A 97 4.90 6.50 -8.26
CA ARG A 97 5.18 7.43 -9.37
C ARG A 97 5.78 8.77 -8.93
N PHE A 98 5.64 9.12 -7.65
CA PHE A 98 6.20 10.33 -7.05
C PHE A 98 7.44 10.04 -6.20
N ALA A 99 7.89 8.79 -6.13
CA ALA A 99 9.05 8.42 -5.32
C ALA A 99 10.32 9.13 -5.82
N THR A 100 10.91 9.96 -4.96
CA THR A 100 12.23 10.54 -5.19
C THR A 100 13.31 9.46 -5.13
N GLU A 101 14.53 9.79 -5.56
CA GLU A 101 15.63 8.83 -5.54
C GLU A 101 15.93 8.33 -4.11
N GLU A 102 15.80 9.20 -3.10
CA GLU A 102 15.96 8.83 -1.71
C GLU A 102 14.92 7.80 -1.25
N ILE A 103 13.66 7.97 -1.68
CA ILE A 103 12.58 7.01 -1.40
C ILE A 103 12.86 5.69 -2.11
N ARG A 104 13.29 5.73 -3.37
CA ARG A 104 13.59 4.52 -4.16
C ARG A 104 14.76 3.74 -3.58
N LEU A 105 15.80 4.44 -3.15
CA LEU A 105 16.96 3.85 -2.47
C LEU A 105 16.56 3.27 -1.10
N ALA A 106 15.73 3.97 -0.34
CA ALA A 106 15.25 3.45 0.94
C ALA A 106 14.41 2.18 0.77
N GLU A 107 13.60 2.10 -0.30
CA GLU A 107 12.80 0.93 -0.65
C GLU A 107 13.68 -0.27 -1.02
N SER A 108 14.72 -0.07 -1.83
CA SER A 108 15.60 -1.17 -2.25
C SER A 108 16.39 -1.77 -1.09
N GLN A 109 16.65 -0.98 -0.05
CA GLN A 109 17.33 -1.42 1.17
C GLN A 109 16.41 -2.15 2.16
N LEU A 110 15.11 -2.26 1.90
CA LEU A 110 14.17 -2.90 2.84
C LEU A 110 14.50 -4.38 3.07
N GLU A 111 14.92 -5.09 2.02
CA GLU A 111 15.31 -6.49 2.12
C GLU A 111 16.46 -6.70 3.09
N ASP A 112 17.52 -5.88 2.98
CA ASP A 112 18.69 -5.92 3.86
C ASP A 112 18.35 -5.67 5.35
N HIS A 113 17.19 -5.05 5.62
CA HIS A 113 16.72 -4.73 6.98
C HIS A 113 15.65 -5.71 7.47
N GLY A 114 15.50 -6.87 6.83
CA GLY A 114 14.54 -7.91 7.24
C GLY A 114 13.09 -7.55 6.97
N TRP A 115 12.80 -6.45 6.27
CA TRP A 115 11.44 -5.93 6.11
C TRP A 115 10.48 -6.95 5.49
N TRP A 116 10.94 -7.76 4.54
CA TRP A 116 10.10 -8.77 3.88
C TRP A 116 10.06 -10.11 4.61
N ASN A 117 11.03 -10.39 5.48
CA ASN A 117 11.16 -11.66 6.19
C ASN A 117 10.48 -11.64 7.56
N ASP A 118 10.47 -10.47 8.20
CA ASP A 118 9.90 -10.29 9.52
C ASP A 118 8.41 -9.96 9.44
N VAL A 119 7.60 -10.59 10.30
CA VAL A 119 6.18 -10.25 10.44
C VAL A 119 6.02 -8.80 10.93
N VAL A 120 6.86 -8.37 11.87
CA VAL A 120 6.85 -7.00 12.40
C VAL A 120 8.28 -6.44 12.31
N PRO A 121 8.68 -5.90 11.15
CA PRO A 121 10.01 -5.34 10.99
C PRO A 121 10.16 -4.06 11.85
N MET A 122 11.41 -3.72 12.17
CA MET A 122 11.71 -2.47 12.86
C MET A 122 11.30 -1.26 12.00
N PRO A 123 10.74 -0.19 12.61
CA PRO A 123 10.42 1.03 11.87
C PRO A 123 11.63 1.60 11.13
N LYS A 124 11.44 2.04 9.88
CA LYS A 124 12.50 2.64 9.06
C LYS A 124 12.29 4.14 8.95
N THR A 125 13.34 4.91 9.22
CA THR A 125 13.36 6.35 8.95
C THR A 125 13.98 6.62 7.59
N VAL A 126 13.31 7.45 6.79
CA VAL A 126 13.76 7.87 5.46
C VAL A 126 13.83 9.38 5.43
N MET A 127 14.96 9.93 4.97
CA MET A 127 15.11 11.37 4.77
C MET A 127 14.83 11.72 3.31
N THR A 128 14.06 12.78 3.08
CA THR A 128 13.75 13.28 1.75
C THR A 128 14.17 14.73 1.57
N SER A 129 14.61 15.03 0.36
CA SER A 129 14.72 16.40 -0.14
C SER A 129 13.34 16.89 -0.62
N GLU A 130 13.20 18.20 -0.80
CA GLU A 130 11.98 18.75 -1.40
C GLU A 130 11.84 18.31 -2.88
N ALA A 131 10.65 17.86 -3.26
CA ALA A 131 10.29 17.60 -4.66
C ALA A 131 8.85 18.04 -4.93
N VAL A 132 8.62 18.65 -6.09
CA VAL A 132 7.31 19.18 -6.47
C VAL A 132 6.82 18.50 -7.74
N PHE A 133 5.65 17.88 -7.65
CA PHE A 133 4.91 17.30 -8.74
C PHE A 133 3.60 18.08 -8.94
N PRO A 134 2.94 17.98 -10.11
CA PRO A 134 1.65 18.63 -10.32
C PRO A 134 0.60 18.24 -9.28
N GLU A 135 0.63 16.99 -8.81
CA GLU A 135 -0.35 16.42 -7.89
C GLU A 135 0.06 16.46 -6.41
N ILE A 136 1.37 16.37 -6.11
CA ILE A 136 1.89 16.34 -4.73
C ILE A 136 3.18 17.14 -4.57
N LYS A 137 3.39 17.66 -3.37
CA LYS A 137 4.70 18.11 -2.89
C LYS A 137 5.25 17.12 -1.87
N ILE A 138 6.47 16.66 -2.07
CA ILE A 138 7.25 15.96 -1.05
C ILE A 138 8.08 17.01 -0.32
N SER A 139 7.81 17.16 0.98
CA SER A 139 8.52 18.12 1.83
C SER A 139 9.89 17.59 2.24
N GLU A 140 10.86 18.49 2.36
CA GLU A 140 12.15 18.18 2.98
C GLU A 140 11.93 17.77 4.46
N GLY A 141 12.56 16.67 4.87
CA GLY A 141 12.45 16.18 6.25
C GLY A 141 12.53 14.66 6.35
N GLY A 142 12.06 14.12 7.47
CA GLY A 142 12.02 12.69 7.70
C GLY A 142 10.63 12.10 7.48
N MET A 143 10.61 10.81 7.16
CA MET A 143 9.43 9.95 7.17
C MET A 143 9.73 8.71 8.00
N LEU A 144 8.86 8.40 8.95
CA LEU A 144 8.84 7.13 9.67
C LEU A 144 7.93 6.16 8.94
N TRP A 145 8.45 5.00 8.57
CA TRP A 145 7.73 3.90 7.95
C TRP A 145 7.53 2.78 8.96
N GLU A 146 6.26 2.39 9.15
CA GLU A 146 5.87 1.32 10.06
C GLU A 146 4.94 0.35 9.33
N ARG A 147 5.20 -0.96 9.44
CA ARG A 147 4.27 -1.96 8.92
C ARG A 147 3.09 -2.09 9.86
N ILE A 148 1.90 -2.12 9.27
CA ILE A 148 0.67 -2.53 9.91
C ILE A 148 -0.04 -3.55 9.03
N TYR A 149 -1.03 -4.25 9.59
CA TYR A 149 -1.83 -5.22 8.85
C TYR A 149 -3.27 -4.72 8.76
N LEU A 150 -3.84 -4.78 7.56
CA LEU A 150 -5.27 -4.60 7.36
C LEU A 150 -6.03 -5.77 7.98
N ALA A 151 -7.33 -5.62 8.20
CA ALA A 151 -8.18 -6.67 8.78
C ALA A 151 -8.21 -8.02 8.01
N ASP A 152 -7.74 -8.07 6.75
CA ASP A 152 -7.55 -9.32 6.00
C ASP A 152 -6.13 -9.90 6.08
N GLY A 153 -5.23 -9.28 6.84
CA GLY A 153 -3.83 -9.68 6.93
C GLY A 153 -2.95 -9.16 5.80
N THR A 154 -3.48 -8.33 4.89
CA THR A 154 -2.66 -7.63 3.89
C THR A 154 -1.72 -6.65 4.60
N PRO A 155 -0.40 -6.70 4.33
CA PRO A 155 0.52 -5.73 4.90
C PRO A 155 0.33 -4.36 4.23
N ALA A 156 0.29 -3.34 5.07
CA ALA A 156 0.24 -1.95 4.69
C ALA A 156 1.32 -1.18 5.44
N ARG A 157 1.68 -0.01 4.94
CA ARG A 157 2.69 0.86 5.54
C ARG A 157 2.05 2.15 6.01
N LEU A 158 2.12 2.41 7.30
CA LEU A 158 1.83 3.72 7.87
C LEU A 158 3.08 4.58 7.71
N VAL A 159 2.89 5.77 7.15
CA VAL A 159 3.97 6.72 6.89
C VAL A 159 3.66 8.03 7.61
N THR A 160 4.53 8.39 8.55
CA THR A 160 4.41 9.59 9.39
C THR A 160 5.53 10.57 9.04
N ALA A 161 5.22 11.83 8.73
CA ALA A 161 6.28 12.83 8.64
C ALA A 161 6.90 13.05 10.03
N ILE A 162 8.21 13.18 10.10
CA ILE A 162 8.97 13.49 11.32
C ILE A 162 9.95 14.63 11.03
N GLY A 163 10.10 15.56 11.98
CA GLY A 163 10.96 16.74 11.83
C GLY A 163 10.21 18.08 11.96
N ALA A 164 10.91 19.20 11.77
CA ALA A 164 10.44 20.54 12.15
C ALA A 164 9.15 21.02 11.45
N ASN A 165 8.75 20.38 10.34
CA ASN A 165 7.54 20.72 9.58
C ASN A 165 6.43 19.64 9.67
N ALA A 166 6.56 18.63 10.54
CA ALA A 166 5.61 17.53 10.73
C ALA A 166 4.31 17.92 11.45
#